data_AF-A0A4Q7Y3B4-F1
#
_entry.id   AF-A0A4Q7Y3B4-F1
#
_cell.length_a   1.000
_cell.length_b   1.000
_cell.length_c   1.000
_cell.angle_alpha   90.00
_cell.angle_beta   90.00
_cell.angle_gamma   90.00
#
_symmetry.space_group_name_H-M   'P 1'
#
loop_
_entity.id
_entity.type
_entity.pdbx_description
1 polymer ?
#
loop_
_entity_poly.entity_id
_entity_poly.type
_entity_poly.pdbx_seq_one_letter_code
_entity_poly.pdbx_strand_id
1 'polypeptide(L)'
;MARTVSRQAAALTKARERRRALDVARDEQDRRVEEATAEALVALEARSEAEQALLAATAALRETLRTLLAEDVPVERAAALLELDTAEVRRLTKVTEQRAATPAKPVATRRS
;
A
#
# COMPACT_ATOMS: atom_id res chain seq x y z
N MET A 1 48.62 -6.29 -46.25
CA MET A 1 47.39 -5.51 -46.00
C MET A 1 46.11 -6.35 -46.03
N ALA A 2 45.90 -7.24 -47.01
CA ALA A 2 44.70 -8.11 -47.05
C ALA A 2 44.47 -8.98 -45.78
N ARG A 3 45.53 -9.55 -45.21
CA ARG A 3 45.47 -10.33 -43.95
C ARG A 3 45.01 -9.51 -42.73
N THR A 4 45.37 -8.23 -42.67
CA THR A 4 44.97 -7.33 -41.58
C THR A 4 43.51 -6.91 -41.70
N VAL A 5 43.05 -6.61 -42.92
CA VAL A 5 41.63 -6.31 -43.22
C VAL A 5 40.74 -7.51 -42.91
N SER A 6 41.17 -8.73 -43.23
CA SER A 6 40.47 -9.98 -42.89
C SER A 6 40.36 -10.21 -41.37
N ARG A 7 41.42 -9.94 -40.60
CA ARG A 7 41.40 -10.02 -39.12
C ARG A 7 40.46 -8.98 -38.51
N GLN A 8 40.46 -7.76 -39.04
CA GLN A 8 39.56 -6.70 -38.59
C GLN A 8 38.09 -7.05 -38.88
N ALA A 9 37.79 -7.59 -40.06
CA ALA A 9 36.45 -8.06 -40.39
C ALA A 9 35.97 -9.17 -39.43
N ALA A 10 36.82 -10.16 -39.14
CA ALA A 10 36.51 -11.22 -38.17
C ALA A 10 36.28 -10.68 -36.75
N ALA A 11 37.11 -9.72 -36.31
CA ALA A 11 36.94 -9.06 -35.02
C ALA A 11 35.62 -8.28 -34.94
N LEU A 12 35.23 -7.59 -36.01
CA LEU A 12 33.95 -6.87 -36.08
C LEU A 12 32.75 -7.82 -36.05
N THR A 13 32.80 -8.96 -36.74
CA THR A 13 31.75 -9.99 -36.68
C THR A 13 31.58 -10.50 -35.25
N LYS A 14 32.67 -10.88 -34.59
CA LYS A 14 32.65 -11.35 -33.19
C LYS A 14 32.15 -10.27 -32.22
N ALA A 15 32.51 -9.01 -32.45
CA ALA A 15 32.00 -7.90 -31.65
C ALA A 15 30.49 -7.71 -31.81
N ARG A 16 29.96 -7.84 -33.04
CA ARG A 16 28.52 -7.78 -33.33
C ARG A 16 27.75 -8.93 -32.71
N GLU A 17 28.28 -10.15 -32.80
CA GLU A 17 27.68 -11.35 -32.19
C GLU A 17 27.58 -11.19 -30.67
N ARG A 18 28.66 -10.75 -30.02
CA ARG A 18 28.67 -10.46 -28.58
C ARG A 18 27.65 -9.40 -28.20
N ARG A 19 27.55 -8.31 -28.98
CA ARG A 19 26.57 -7.26 -28.72
C ARG A 19 25.14 -7.81 -28.79
N ARG A 20 24.81 -8.56 -29.84
CA ARG A 20 23.49 -9.18 -29.99
C ARG A 20 23.15 -10.12 -28.83
N ALA A 21 24.12 -10.91 -28.36
CA ALA A 21 23.91 -11.79 -27.21
C ALA A 21 23.62 -11.00 -25.92
N LEU A 22 24.30 -9.86 -25.71
CA LEU A 22 24.03 -8.98 -24.58
C LEU A 22 22.68 -8.27 -24.70
N ASP A 23 22.32 -7.84 -25.91
CA ASP A 23 21.03 -7.20 -26.18
C ASP A 23 19.88 -8.18 -25.87
N VAL A 24 19.95 -9.43 -26.37
CA VAL A 24 18.96 -10.48 -26.05
C VAL A 24 18.85 -10.74 -24.55
N ALA A 25 19.98 -10.78 -23.83
CA ALA A 25 19.95 -10.99 -22.38
C ALA A 25 19.31 -9.82 -21.62
N ARG A 26 19.50 -8.58 -22.11
CA ARG A 26 18.86 -7.39 -21.54
C ARG A 26 17.36 -7.41 -21.82
N ASP A 27 16.95 -7.68 -23.06
CA ASP A 27 15.54 -7.73 -23.43
C ASP A 27 14.77 -8.76 -22.59
N GLU A 28 15.37 -9.93 -22.34
CA GLU A 28 14.77 -10.97 -21.50
C GLU A 28 14.73 -10.58 -20.00
N GLN A 29 15.72 -9.82 -19.54
CA GLN A 29 15.68 -9.27 -18.18
C GLN A 29 14.59 -8.21 -18.06
N ASP A 30 14.54 -7.27 -19.00
CA ASP A 30 13.58 -6.17 -19.02
C ASP A 30 12.15 -6.72 -19.07
N ARG A 31 11.90 -7.73 -19.92
CA ARG A 31 10.61 -8.42 -19.96
C ARG A 31 10.20 -8.98 -18.59
N ARG A 32 11.10 -9.70 -17.91
CA ARG A 32 10.81 -10.26 -16.58
C ARG A 32 10.58 -9.17 -15.53
N VAL A 33 11.30 -8.05 -15.62
CA VAL A 33 11.09 -6.89 -14.74
C VAL A 33 9.74 -6.25 -15.01
N GLU A 34 9.36 -6.05 -16.27
CA GLU A 34 8.07 -5.49 -16.67
C GLU A 34 6.90 -6.34 -16.19
N GLU A 35 6.97 -7.66 -16.41
CA GLU A 35 5.95 -8.62 -15.95
C GLU A 35 5.81 -8.57 -14.41
N ALA A 36 6.93 -8.67 -13.68
CA ALA A 36 6.90 -8.59 -12.21
C ALA A 36 6.43 -7.22 -11.70
N THR A 37 6.74 -6.14 -12.42
CA THR A 37 6.29 -4.79 -12.07
C THR A 37 4.79 -4.65 -12.27
N ALA A 38 4.25 -5.18 -13.38
CA ALA A 38 2.81 -5.17 -13.64
C ALA A 38 2.05 -5.94 -12.54
N GLU A 39 2.53 -7.14 -12.16
CA GLU A 39 1.96 -7.91 -11.06
C GLU A 39 2.02 -7.15 -9.72
N ALA A 40 3.15 -6.50 -9.42
CA ALA A 40 3.30 -5.72 -8.20
C ALA A 40 2.35 -4.53 -8.15
N LEU A 41 2.13 -3.84 -9.27
CA LEU A 41 1.19 -2.71 -9.34
C LEU A 41 -0.24 -3.15 -9.05
N VAL A 42 -0.69 -4.27 -9.64
CA VAL A 42 -2.02 -4.84 -9.35
C VAL A 42 -2.13 -5.23 -7.87
N ALA A 43 -1.10 -5.85 -7.30
CA ALA A 43 -1.09 -6.22 -5.89
C ALA A 43 -1.13 -5.00 -4.96
N LEU A 44 -0.48 -3.89 -5.33
CA LEU A 44 -0.52 -2.64 -4.58
C LEU A 44 -1.90 -1.98 -4.61
N GLU A 45 -2.59 -2.01 -5.75
CA GLU A 45 -3.97 -1.53 -5.88
C GLU A 45 -4.91 -2.36 -4.99
N ALA A 46 -4.86 -3.70 -5.11
CA ALA A 46 -5.67 -4.61 -4.29
C ALA A 46 -5.39 -4.42 -2.78
N ARG A 47 -4.13 -4.18 -2.40
CA ARG A 47 -3.76 -3.88 -1.02
C ARG A 47 -4.39 -2.55 -0.57
N SER A 48 -4.31 -1.50 -1.37
CA SER A 48 -4.91 -0.20 -1.05
C SER A 48 -6.43 -0.32 -0.87
N GLU A 49 -7.12 -1.06 -1.74
CA GLU A 49 -8.55 -1.34 -1.61
C GLU A 49 -8.88 -2.09 -0.32
N ALA A 50 -8.11 -3.13 0.01
CA ALA A 50 -8.27 -3.89 1.24
C ALA A 50 -8.04 -3.03 2.49
N GLU A 51 -7.05 -2.13 2.45
CA GLU A 51 -6.81 -1.16 3.53
C GLU A 51 -7.99 -0.21 3.72
N GLN A 52 -8.58 0.31 2.64
CA GLN A 52 -9.77 1.16 2.69
C GLN A 52 -10.99 0.39 3.24
N ALA A 53 -11.20 -0.85 2.79
CA ALA A 53 -12.27 -1.70 3.29
C ALA A 53 -12.10 -1.99 4.80
N LEU A 54 -10.87 -2.26 5.25
CA LEU A 54 -10.56 -2.46 6.66
C LEU A 54 -10.85 -1.19 7.48
N LEU A 55 -10.47 -0.01 6.98
CA LEU A 55 -10.76 1.26 7.65
C LEU A 55 -12.27 1.49 7.77
N ALA A 56 -13.04 1.23 6.71
CA ALA A 56 -14.49 1.37 6.71
C ALA A 56 -15.16 0.38 7.69
N ALA A 57 -14.78 -0.90 7.65
CA ALA A 57 -15.27 -1.91 8.58
C ALA A 57 -14.93 -1.57 10.03
N THR A 58 -13.71 -1.08 10.28
CA THR A 58 -13.29 -0.62 11.61
C THR A 58 -14.11 0.58 12.07
N ALA A 59 -14.41 1.54 11.19
CA ALA A 59 -15.24 2.69 11.54
C ALA A 59 -16.67 2.28 11.91
N ALA A 60 -17.27 1.37 11.14
CA ALA A 60 -18.59 0.81 11.44
C ALA A 60 -18.60 0.07 12.79
N LEU A 61 -17.59 -0.78 13.05
CA LEU A 61 -17.43 -1.47 14.33
C LEU A 61 -17.34 -0.49 15.50
N ARG A 62 -16.56 0.59 15.37
CA ARG A 62 -16.45 1.62 16.41
C ARG A 62 -17.78 2.29 16.70
N GLU A 63 -18.59 2.55 15.66
CA GLU A 63 -19.92 3.14 15.84
C GLU A 63 -20.85 2.19 16.59
N THR A 64 -20.90 0.91 16.18
CA THR A 64 -21.68 -0.11 16.89
C THR A 64 -21.27 -0.24 18.36
N LEU A 65 -19.95 -0.22 18.64
CA LEU A 65 -19.45 -0.21 20.01
C LEU A 65 -19.93 1.00 20.80
N ARG A 66 -19.97 2.21 20.20
CA ARG A 66 -20.53 3.39 20.88
C ARG A 66 -22.00 3.23 21.19
N THR A 67 -22.79 2.68 20.25
CA THR A 67 -24.21 2.40 20.49
C THR A 67 -24.39 1.44 21.67
N LEU A 68 -23.63 0.35 21.73
CA LEU A 68 -23.71 -0.59 22.85
C LEU A 68 -23.39 0.08 24.20
N LEU A 69 -22.34 0.90 24.25
CA LEU A 69 -21.97 1.60 25.48
C LEU A 69 -23.00 2.68 25.87
N ALA A 70 -23.67 3.30 24.89
CA ALA A 70 -24.75 4.26 25.14
C ALA A 70 -26.02 3.59 25.69
N GLU A 71 -26.23 2.30 25.41
CA GLU A 71 -27.29 1.45 25.97
C GLU A 71 -26.88 0.81 27.31
N ASP A 72 -25.93 1.43 28.03
CA ASP A 72 -25.41 0.98 29.34
C ASP A 72 -24.81 -0.44 29.35
N VAL A 73 -24.41 -0.98 28.19
CA VAL A 73 -23.70 -2.27 28.13
C VAL A 73 -22.27 -2.07 28.63
N PRO A 74 -21.82 -2.77 29.70
CA PRO A 74 -20.45 -2.60 30.19
C PRO A 74 -19.43 -3.16 29.20
N VAL A 75 -18.22 -2.60 29.20
CA VAL A 75 -17.13 -2.93 28.28
C VAL A 75 -16.84 -4.44 28.25
N GLU A 76 -16.85 -5.10 29.39
CA GLU A 76 -16.58 -6.53 29.54
C GLU A 76 -17.67 -7.37 28.86
N ARG A 77 -18.93 -6.93 28.95
CA ARG A 77 -20.06 -7.59 28.28
C ARG A 77 -20.03 -7.34 26.78
N ALA A 78 -19.74 -6.13 26.33
CA ALA A 78 -19.59 -5.82 24.91
C ALA A 78 -18.44 -6.62 24.28
N ALA A 79 -17.31 -6.75 24.98
CA ALA A 79 -16.18 -7.58 24.58
C ALA A 79 -16.58 -9.05 24.42
N ALA A 80 -17.31 -9.62 25.40
CA ALA A 80 -17.80 -10.99 25.32
C ALA A 80 -18.81 -11.20 24.17
N LEU A 81 -19.73 -10.26 23.94
CA LEU A 81 -20.74 -10.35 22.88
C LEU A 81 -20.16 -10.28 21.47
N LEU A 82 -19.04 -9.57 21.31
CA LEU A 82 -18.38 -9.37 20.02
C LEU A 82 -17.11 -10.23 19.85
N GLU A 83 -16.83 -11.11 20.81
CA GLU A 83 -15.63 -11.96 20.84
C GLU A 83 -14.32 -11.16 20.72
N LEU A 84 -14.29 -9.98 21.35
CA LEU A 84 -13.13 -9.08 21.38
C LEU A 84 -12.45 -9.10 22.74
N ASP A 85 -11.17 -8.71 22.77
CA ASP A 85 -10.52 -8.34 24.03
C ASP A 85 -11.08 -7.01 24.55
N THR A 86 -11.32 -6.93 25.86
CA THR A 86 -11.60 -5.68 26.57
C THR A 86 -10.63 -4.54 26.23
N ALA A 87 -9.35 -4.83 26.03
CA ALA A 87 -8.34 -3.86 25.63
C ALA A 87 -8.59 -3.34 24.21
N GLU A 88 -9.03 -4.21 23.28
CA GLU A 88 -9.43 -3.81 21.93
C GLU A 88 -10.66 -2.92 21.97
N VAL A 89 -11.70 -3.31 22.73
CA VAL A 89 -12.91 -2.48 22.89
C VAL A 89 -12.55 -1.08 23.41
N ARG A 90 -11.70 -1.00 24.46
CA ARG A 90 -11.22 0.28 25.01
C ARG A 90 -10.43 1.09 23.98
N ARG A 91 -9.58 0.46 23.17
CA ARG A 91 -8.81 1.12 22.10
C ARG A 91 -9.72 1.65 20.99
N LEU A 92 -10.73 0.87 20.59
CA LEU A 92 -11.66 1.23 19.52
C LEU A 92 -12.58 2.40 19.92
N THR A 93 -12.91 2.53 21.19
CA THR A 93 -13.76 3.64 21.68
C THR A 93 -12.96 4.91 21.99
N LYS A 94 -11.76 4.77 22.57
CA LYS A 94 -10.93 5.89 23.04
C LYS A 94 -10.44 6.86 21.94
N VAL A 95 -10.09 6.37 20.75
CA VAL A 95 -9.54 7.23 19.66
C VAL A 95 -10.56 8.27 19.16
N THR A 96 -11.85 8.06 19.40
CA THR A 96 -12.91 9.01 18.98
C THR A 96 -13.23 10.11 19.97
N GLU A 97 -13.05 9.89 21.27
CA GLU A 97 -13.21 10.95 22.27
C GLU A 97 -12.26 12.12 21.99
N GLN A 98 -11.06 11.82 21.51
CA GLN A 98 -10.06 12.81 21.11
C GLN A 98 -10.46 13.63 19.88
N ARG A 99 -11.25 13.07 18.94
CA ARG A 99 -11.73 13.79 17.76
C ARG A 99 -12.99 14.61 18.04
N ALA A 100 -13.86 14.14 18.93
CA ALA A 100 -15.05 14.87 19.37
C ALA A 100 -14.72 16.08 20.27
N ALA A 101 -13.60 16.05 20.99
CA ALA A 101 -13.19 17.11 21.90
C ALA A 101 -12.54 18.35 21.24
N THR A 102 -12.52 18.47 19.92
CA THR A 102 -11.93 19.64 19.23
C THR A 102 -13.02 20.55 18.64
N PRO A 103 -13.56 21.54 19.40
CA PRO A 103 -14.36 22.58 18.80
C PRO A 103 -13.45 23.51 17.99
N ALA A 104 -13.71 23.61 16.68
CA ALA A 104 -13.09 24.62 15.83
C ALA A 104 -13.46 26.01 16.35
N LYS A 105 -12.48 26.75 16.89
CA LYS A 105 -12.66 28.17 17.23
C LYS A 105 -12.88 28.96 15.92
N PRO A 106 -13.93 29.79 15.80
CA PRO A 106 -14.07 30.66 14.65
C PRO A 106 -12.99 31.75 14.70
N VAL A 107 -12.19 31.83 13.63
CA VAL A 107 -11.27 32.95 13.40
C VAL A 107 -12.12 34.19 13.13
N ALA A 108 -12.13 35.12 14.09
CA ALA A 108 -12.72 36.44 13.91
C ALA A 108 -11.82 37.27 12.98
N THR A 109 -12.19 37.38 11.70
CA THR A 109 -11.55 38.30 10.76
C THR A 109 -11.97 39.73 11.10
N ARG A 110 -11.15 40.44 11.89
CA ARG A 110 -11.26 41.90 12.00
C ARG A 110 -10.67 42.52 10.74
N ARG A 111 -11.51 43.24 9.98
CA ARG A 111 -11.10 44.20 8.96
C ARG A 111 -10.72 45.51 9.65
N SER A 112 -9.58 46.06 9.28
CA SER A 112 -9.20 47.47 9.45
C SER A 112 -8.39 47.89 8.24
#